data_AF-A0A2N9LVS0-F1
#
_entry.id   AF-A0A2N9LVS0-F1
#
_cell.length_a   1.000
_cell.length_b   1.000
_cell.length_c   1.000
_cell.angle_alpha   90.00
_cell.angle_beta   90.00
_cell.angle_gamma   90.00
#
_symmetry.space_group_name_H-M   'P 1'
#
loop_
_entity.id
_entity.type
_entity.pdbx_description
1 polymer ?
#
loop_
_entity_poly.entity_id
_entity_poly.type
_entity_poly.pdbx_seq_one_letter_code
_entity_poly.pdbx_strand_id
1 'polypeptide(L)'
;MYSDEIELPFDSIESAQDFMHVLAETVLDAMKDLNREHQMAVRDGLERRAKAIELAQFKAKMLSCYVHKSRIALNDLRMLRRLILNERLTVEKAMAAGD
;
A
#
# COMPACT_ATOMS: atom_id res chain seq x y z
N MET A 1 28.90 -0.20 -18.61
CA MET A 1 28.31 -1.02 -17.52
C MET A 1 27.07 -0.28 -17.07
N TYR A 2 25.90 -0.71 -17.54
CA TYR A 2 24.65 -0.19 -16.98
C TYR A 2 24.46 -0.95 -15.67
N SER A 3 24.73 -0.28 -14.55
CA SER A 3 24.22 -0.73 -13.27
C SER A 3 22.70 -0.68 -13.42
N ASP A 4 22.09 -1.84 -13.62
CA ASP A 4 20.65 -2.01 -13.41
C ASP A 4 20.49 -1.82 -11.89
N GLU A 5 20.34 -0.56 -11.49
CA GLU A 5 20.20 -0.17 -10.10
C GLU A 5 18.85 -0.74 -9.67
N ILE A 6 18.89 -1.86 -8.95
CA ILE A 6 17.69 -2.52 -8.44
C ILE A 6 17.03 -1.50 -7.51
N GLU A 7 15.95 -0.87 -7.98
CA GLU A 7 15.21 0.10 -7.19
C GLU A 7 14.67 -0.60 -5.94
N LEU A 8 15.23 -0.26 -4.78
CA LEU A 8 14.84 -0.88 -3.52
C LEU A 8 13.50 -0.31 -3.07
N PRO A 9 12.75 -1.06 -2.24
CA PRO A 9 11.61 -0.51 -1.55
C PRO A 9 11.99 0.79 -0.86
N PHE A 10 11.20 1.84 -1.11
CA PHE A 10 11.35 3.17 -0.51
C PHE A 10 12.50 4.07 -1.01
N ASP A 11 13.22 3.69 -2.07
CA ASP A 11 14.21 4.58 -2.72
C ASP A 11 13.57 5.81 -3.38
N SER A 12 12.30 5.70 -3.79
CA SER A 12 11.55 6.78 -4.43
C SER A 12 10.09 6.81 -3.97
N ILE A 13 9.37 7.88 -4.33
CA ILE A 13 7.91 7.96 -4.09
C ILE A 13 7.19 6.85 -4.88
N GLU A 14 7.68 6.56 -6.07
CA GLU A 14 7.21 5.47 -6.93
C GLU A 14 7.41 4.09 -6.26
N SER A 15 8.63 3.75 -5.85
CA SER A 15 8.90 2.46 -5.22
C SER A 15 8.21 2.32 -3.85
N ALA A 16 8.03 3.43 -3.11
CA ALA A 16 7.21 3.44 -1.91
C ALA A 16 5.73 3.16 -2.22
N GLN A 17 5.19 3.69 -3.33
CA GLN A 17 3.81 3.43 -3.75
C GLN A 17 3.60 1.96 -4.13
N ASP A 18 4.56 1.36 -4.82
CA ASP A 18 4.55 -0.06 -5.19
C ASP A 18 4.67 -0.95 -3.94
N PHE A 19 5.55 -0.61 -3.00
CA PHE A 19 5.62 -1.32 -1.73
C PHE A 19 4.31 -1.26 -0.93
N MET A 20 3.62 -0.11 -0.93
CA MET A 20 2.31 0.00 -0.27
C MET A 20 1.26 -0.92 -0.90
N HIS A 21 1.38 -1.25 -2.19
CA HIS A 21 0.51 -2.25 -2.81
C HIS A 21 0.78 -3.64 -2.26
N VAL A 22 2.05 -4.05 -2.22
CA VAL A 22 2.48 -5.35 -1.65
C VAL A 22 2.05 -5.47 -0.18
N LEU A 23 2.21 -4.39 0.60
CA LEU A 23 1.77 -4.36 1.99
C LEU A 23 0.24 -4.50 2.10
N ALA A 24 -0.53 -3.85 1.24
CA ALA A 24 -1.99 -3.98 1.24
C ALA A 24 -2.46 -5.42 0.98
N GLU A 25 -1.83 -6.11 0.03
CA GLU A 25 -2.12 -7.51 -0.29
C GLU A 25 -1.75 -8.43 0.88
N THR A 26 -0.55 -8.23 1.45
CA THR A 26 -0.08 -8.99 2.60
C THR A 26 -1.03 -8.85 3.80
N VAL A 27 -1.52 -7.62 4.05
CA VAL A 27 -2.51 -7.37 5.12
C VAL A 27 -3.83 -8.08 4.82
N LEU A 28 -4.29 -8.08 3.57
CA LEU A 28 -5.52 -8.75 3.18
C LEU A 28 -5.44 -10.27 3.39
N ASP A 29 -4.31 -10.88 3.04
CA ASP A 29 -4.11 -12.31 3.24
C ASP A 29 -4.01 -12.67 4.73
N ALA A 30 -3.26 -11.88 5.51
CA ALA A 30 -3.23 -12.03 6.97
C ALA A 30 -4.64 -11.90 7.60
N MET A 31 -5.49 -11.00 7.09
CA MET A 31 -6.88 -10.89 7.56
C MET A 31 -7.71 -12.14 7.25
N LYS A 32 -7.52 -12.79 6.10
CA LYS A 32 -8.19 -14.05 5.77
C LYS A 32 -7.77 -15.17 6.72
N ASP A 33 -6.48 -15.27 7.02
CA ASP A 33 -5.95 -16.28 7.94
C ASP A 33 -6.43 -16.05 9.37
N LEU A 34 -6.38 -14.80 9.87
CA LEU A 34 -6.94 -14.45 11.17
C LEU A 34 -8.43 -14.79 11.26
N ASN A 35 -9.20 -14.60 10.19
CA ASN A 35 -10.62 -14.98 10.17
C ASN A 35 -10.83 -16.49 10.28
N ARG A 36 -10.01 -17.30 9.58
CA ARG A 36 -10.03 -18.76 9.71
C ARG A 36 -9.67 -19.18 11.14
N GLU A 37 -8.61 -18.62 11.70
CA GLU A 37 -8.18 -18.92 13.07
C GLU A 37 -9.23 -18.52 14.11
N HIS A 38 -9.89 -17.38 13.92
CA HIS A 38 -10.97 -16.93 14.80
C HIS A 38 -12.12 -17.94 14.79
N GLN A 39 -12.57 -18.37 13.61
CA GLN A 39 -13.64 -19.36 13.47
C GLN A 39 -13.27 -20.69 14.15
N MET A 40 -12.01 -21.13 14.03
CA MET A 40 -11.52 -22.32 14.72
C MET A 40 -11.54 -22.14 16.24
N ALA A 41 -11.03 -21.01 16.75
CA ALA A 41 -11.00 -20.74 18.18
C ALA A 41 -12.40 -20.66 18.80
N VAL A 42 -13.38 -20.09 18.08
CA VAL A 42 -14.79 -20.05 18.50
C VAL A 42 -15.37 -21.46 18.54
N ARG A 43 -15.18 -22.25 17.47
CA ARG A 43 -15.69 -23.64 17.41
C ARG A 43 -15.10 -24.52 18.51
N ASP A 44 -13.83 -24.32 18.83
CA ASP A 44 -13.11 -25.12 19.83
C ASP A 44 -13.32 -24.60 21.27
N GLY A 45 -14.17 -23.58 21.47
CA GLY A 45 -14.51 -23.03 22.80
C GLY A 45 -13.38 -22.23 23.46
N LEU A 46 -12.37 -21.80 22.69
CA LEU A 46 -11.18 -21.11 23.19
C LEU A 46 -11.40 -19.60 23.29
N GLU A 47 -12.28 -19.16 24.21
CA GLU A 47 -12.74 -17.77 24.29
C GLU A 47 -11.62 -16.73 24.38
N ARG A 48 -10.60 -16.96 25.21
CA ARG A 48 -9.48 -16.02 25.37
C ARG A 48 -8.68 -15.88 24.06
N ARG A 49 -8.51 -16.97 23.32
CA ARG A 49 -7.83 -16.97 22.02
C ARG A 49 -8.68 -16.24 20.98
N ALA A 50 -10.00 -16.52 20.93
CA ALA A 50 -10.91 -15.83 20.02
C ALA A 50 -10.88 -14.30 20.22
N LYS A 51 -10.96 -13.82 21.47
CA LYS A 51 -10.84 -12.38 21.80
C LYS A 51 -9.49 -11.77 21.39
N ALA A 52 -8.39 -12.50 21.56
CA ALA A 52 -7.08 -12.03 21.13
C ALA A 52 -6.99 -11.92 19.59
N ILE A 53 -7.58 -12.87 18.87
CA ILE A 53 -7.63 -12.84 17.40
C ILE A 53 -8.53 -11.69 16.91
N GLU A 54 -9.67 -11.44 17.56
CA GLU A 54 -10.54 -10.29 17.25
C GLU A 54 -9.77 -8.96 17.37
N LEU A 55 -8.94 -8.80 18.41
CA LEU A 55 -8.08 -7.64 18.56
C LEU A 55 -7.03 -7.55 17.42
N ALA A 56 -6.45 -8.67 17.00
CA ALA A 56 -5.53 -8.72 15.88
C ALA A 56 -6.22 -8.33 14.55
N GLN A 57 -7.43 -8.81 14.30
CA GLN A 57 -8.24 -8.43 13.14
C GLN A 57 -8.54 -6.92 13.13
N PHE A 58 -8.86 -6.35 14.29
CA PHE A 58 -9.03 -4.90 14.42
C PHE A 58 -7.74 -4.14 14.06
N LYS A 59 -6.58 -4.59 14.54
CA LYS A 59 -5.28 -3.97 14.20
C LYS A 59 -4.95 -4.12 12.71
N ALA A 60 -5.23 -5.26 12.09
CA ALA A 60 -5.04 -5.46 10.67
C ALA A 60 -5.94 -4.53 9.82
N LYS A 61 -7.20 -4.34 10.23
CA LYS A 61 -8.12 -3.38 9.60
C LYS A 61 -7.59 -1.93 9.72
N MET A 62 -7.06 -1.55 10.87
CA MET A 62 -6.44 -0.24 11.07
C MET A 62 -5.21 -0.06 10.16
N LEU A 63 -4.36 -1.09 10.06
CA LEU A 63 -3.19 -1.08 9.18
C LEU A 63 -3.60 -0.91 7.71
N SER A 64 -4.62 -1.64 7.24
CA SER A 64 -5.16 -1.48 5.88
C SER A 64 -5.63 -0.04 5.60
N CYS A 65 -6.30 0.60 6.57
CA CYS A 65 -6.70 2.00 6.48
C CYS A 65 -5.50 2.95 6.37
N TYR A 66 -4.45 2.73 7.16
CA TYR A 66 -3.23 3.54 7.08
C TYR A 66 -2.50 3.37 5.75
N VAL A 67 -2.38 2.13 5.25
CA VAL A 67 -1.79 1.85 3.93
C VAL A 67 -2.55 2.58 2.83
N HIS A 68 -3.88 2.55 2.86
CA HIS A 68 -4.70 3.27 1.89
C HIS A 68 -4.46 4.79 1.94
N LYS A 69 -4.43 5.39 3.14
CA LYS A 69 -4.13 6.81 3.32
C LYS A 69 -2.72 7.18 2.84
N SER A 70 -1.72 6.34 3.13
CA SER A 70 -0.35 6.55 2.65
C SER A 70 -0.28 6.51 1.12
N ARG A 71 -1.01 5.59 0.46
CA ARG A 71 -1.07 5.54 -1.01
C ARG A 71 -1.64 6.82 -1.62
N ILE A 72 -2.70 7.38 -1.02
CA ILE A 72 -3.27 8.66 -1.45
C ILE A 72 -2.23 9.77 -1.31
N ALA A 73 -1.60 9.88 -0.14
CA ALA A 73 -0.59 10.91 0.11
C ALA A 73 0.61 10.80 -0.84
N LEU A 74 1.12 9.59 -1.09
CA LEU A 74 2.21 9.35 -2.05
C LEU A 74 1.82 9.75 -3.47
N ASN A 75 0.59 9.42 -3.89
CA ASN A 75 0.06 9.83 -5.19
C ASN A 75 -0.06 11.35 -5.31
N ASP A 76 -0.52 12.03 -4.26
CA ASP A 76 -0.63 13.48 -4.22
C ASP A 76 0.76 14.14 -4.31
N LEU A 77 1.75 13.62 -3.58
CA LEU A 77 3.13 14.10 -3.65
C LEU A 77 3.72 13.91 -5.06
N ARG A 78 3.44 12.78 -5.71
CA ARG A 78 3.85 12.52 -7.10
C ARG A 78 3.21 13.54 -8.05
N MET A 79 1.94 13.87 -7.86
CA MET A 79 1.24 14.87 -8.67
C MET A 79 1.80 16.28 -8.44
N LEU A 80 2.07 16.65 -7.19
CA LEU A 80 2.65 17.95 -6.82
C LEU A 80 4.05 18.12 -7.41
N ARG A 81 4.90 17.07 -7.38
CA ARG A 81 6.21 17.08 -8.03
C ARG A 81 6.10 17.45 -9.51
N ARG A 82 5.17 16.83 -10.24
CA ARG A 82 4.91 17.11 -11.66
C ARG A 82 4.44 18.53 -11.92
N LEU A 83 3.63 19.10 -11.02
CA LEU A 83 3.16 20.48 -11.12
C LEU A 83 4.28 21.49 -10.87
N ILE A 84 5.07 21.29 -9.82
CA ILE A 84 6.20 22.17 -9.45
C ILE A 84 7.24 22.20 -10.57
N LEU A 85 7.53 21.05 -11.17
CA LEU A 85 8.51 20.92 -12.25
C LEU A 85 7.95 21.31 -13.63
N ASN A 86 6.69 21.76 -13.73
CA ASN A 86 5.98 22.04 -14.99
C ASN A 86 5.95 20.86 -15.98
N GLU A 87 6.21 19.63 -15.53
CA GLU A 87 6.32 18.44 -16.39
C GLU A 87 5.04 18.19 -17.20
N ARG A 88 3.86 18.55 -16.66
CA ARG A 88 2.58 18.45 -17.38
C ARG A 88 2.50 19.41 -18.57
N LEU A 89 2.97 20.65 -18.43
CA LEU A 89 3.00 21.61 -19.53
C LEU A 89 4.00 21.19 -20.61
N THR A 90 5.10 20.55 -20.21
CA THR A 90 6.11 20.03 -21.14
C THR A 90 5.57 18.86 -21.95
N VAL A 91 4.81 17.95 -21.32
CA VAL A 91 4.14 16.83 -22.01
C VAL A 91 3.04 17.33 -22.94
N GLU A 92 2.17 18.24 -22.50
CA GLU A 92 1.13 18.84 -23.36
C GLU A 92 1.73 19.63 -24.53
N LYS A 93 2.82 20.38 -24.31
CA LYS A 93 3.56 21.07 -25.39
C LYS A 93 4.25 20.11 -26.34
N ALA A 94 4.82 19.01 -25.85
CA ALA A 94 5.45 17.99 -26.69
C ALA A 94 4.42 17.26 -27.56
N MET A 95 3.21 17.01 -27.03
CA MET A 95 2.10 16.46 -27.82
C MET A 95 1.57 17.48 -28.85
N ALA A 96 1.51 18.77 -28.52
CA ALA A 96 1.06 19.82 -29.43
C ALA A 96 2.08 20.26 -30.50
N ALA A 97 3.36 19.93 -30.32
CA ALA A 97 4.44 20.23 -31.27
C ALA A 97 4.76 19.05 -32.21
N GLY A 98 4.02 17.94 -32.10
CA GLY A 98 4.20 16.71 -32.88
C GLY A 98 3.23 16.49 -34.04
N ASP A 99 2.36 17.47 -34.36
CA ASP A 99 1.43 17.49 -35.50
C ASP A 99 1.85 18.54 -36.55
#